data_AF-A0A4Y2QSR3-F1
#
_entry.id   AF-A0A4Y2QSR3-F1
#
_cell.length_a   1.000
_cell.length_b   1.000
_cell.length_c   1.000
_cell.angle_alpha   90.00
_cell.angle_beta   90.00
_cell.angle_gamma   90.00
#
_symmetry.space_group_name_H-M   'P 1'
#
loop_
_entity.id
_entity.type
_entity.pdbx_description
1 polymer ?
#
loop_
_entity_poly.entity_id
_entity_poly.type
_entity_poly.pdbx_seq_one_letter_code
_entity_poly.pdbx_strand_id
1 'polypeptide(L)' 'CDAVWHASEWSECNRTCGNGSRTRTVECSSGEETLDSSLCDADKKPVEYESCTLGSCEEVKWTVSEWSGV' A
#
# COMPACT_ATOMS: atom_id res chain seq x y z
N CYS A 1 29.01 -12.57 4.38
CA CYS A 1 27.59 -12.55 4.00
C CYS A 1 26.90 -11.61 4.97
N ASP A 2 26.50 -10.44 4.49
CA ASP A 2 25.70 -9.48 5.26
C ASP A 2 24.26 -9.68 4.83
N ALA A 3 23.41 -10.18 5.74
CA ALA A 3 21.98 -10.30 5.51
C ALA A 3 21.34 -8.92 5.73
N VAL A 4 20.65 -8.42 4.72
CA VAL A 4 20.10 -7.07 4.70
C VAL A 4 18.63 -7.09 4.32
N TRP A 5 17.87 -6.15 4.86
CA TRP A 5 16.46 -5.98 4.49
C TRP A 5 16.35 -5.28 3.14
N HIS A 6 15.58 -5.90 2.26
CA HIS A 6 15.18 -5.32 0.99
C HIS A 6 13.67 -5.07 1.02
N ALA A 7 13.27 -3.87 0.60
CA ALA A 7 11.87 -3.49 0.49
C ALA A 7 11.55 -3.20 -0.98
N SER A 8 10.47 -3.80 -1.48
CA SER A 8 9.97 -3.50 -2.83
C SER A 8 9.37 -2.10 -2.90
N GLU A 9 8.99 -1.69 -4.10
CA GLU A 9 8.11 -0.54 -4.26
C GLU A 9 6.77 -0.77 -3.57
N TRP A 10 6.13 0.34 -3.18
CA TRP A 10 4.81 0.31 -2.59
C TRP A 10 3.76 -0.08 -3.63
N SER A 11 2.79 -0.89 -3.21
CA SER A 11 1.59 -1.17 -3.98
C SER A 11 0.82 0.13 -4.24
N GLU A 12 -0.09 0.06 -5.20
CA GLU A 12 -1.14 1.07 -5.32
C GLU A 12 -1.94 1.16 -4.02
N CYS A 13 -2.48 2.35 -3.77
CA CYS A 13 -3.38 2.55 -2.64
C CYS A 13 -4.62 1.68 -2.84
N ASN A 14 -5.05 0.95 -1.81
CA ASN A 14 -6.23 0.08 -1.88
C ASN A 14 -7.50 0.87 -2.24
N ARG A 15 -7.53 2.16 -1.91
CA ARG A 15 -8.60 3.07 -2.32
C ARG A 15 -8.18 3.90 -3.52
N THR A 16 -9.17 4.35 -4.29
CA THR A 16 -9.00 5.32 -5.38
C THR A 16 -9.26 6.76 -4.92
N CYS A 17 -9.79 6.95 -3.71
CA CYS A 17 -10.07 8.26 -3.11
C CYS A 17 -10.05 8.19 -1.58
N GLY A 18 -9.88 9.34 -0.92
CA GLY A 18 -9.84 9.48 0.52
C GLY A 18 -8.63 8.81 1.16
N ASN A 19 -8.76 8.43 2.43
CA ASN A 19 -7.69 7.74 3.16
C ASN A 19 -7.78 6.23 2.95
N GLY A 20 -6.70 5.62 2.47
CA GLY A 20 -6.55 4.19 2.26
C GLY A 20 -5.21 3.69 2.79
N SER A 21 -4.80 2.53 2.29
CA SER A 21 -3.56 1.88 2.68
C SER A 21 -2.84 1.24 1.50
N ARG A 22 -1.52 1.21 1.58
CA ARG A 22 -0.65 0.52 0.63
C ARG A 22 0.31 -0.40 1.36
N THR A 23 0.70 -1.48 0.70
CA THR A 23 1.61 -2.48 1.25
C THR A 23 2.83 -2.63 0.35
N ARG A 24 3.93 -3.13 0.89
CA ARG A 24 5.10 -3.53 0.10
C ARG A 24 5.66 -4.83 0.63
N THR A 25 6.37 -5.54 -0.24
CA THR A 25 7.09 -6.74 0.15
C THR A 25 8.38 -6.33 0.86
N VAL A 26 8.65 -6.95 2.00
CA VAL A 26 9.89 -6.76 2.77
C VAL A 26 10.51 -8.14 2.99
N GLU A 27 11.68 -8.35 2.41
CA GLU A 27 12.37 -9.63 2.42
C GLU A 27 13.81 -9.46 2.92
N CYS A 28 14.30 -10.48 3.62
CA CYS A 28 15.69 -10.56 4.03
C CYS A 28 16.46 -11.23 2.91
N SER A 29 17.58 -10.66 2.44
CA SER A 29 18.43 -11.33 1.46
C SER A 29 19.91 -11.07 1.72
N SER A 30 20.76 -11.93 1.18
CA SER A 30 22.22 -11.78 1.20
C SER A 30 22.74 -11.97 -0.23
N GLY A 31 22.92 -10.87 -0.95
CA GLY A 31 23.25 -10.91 -2.37
C GLY A 31 22.02 -11.22 -3.21
N GLU A 32 22.05 -12.31 -3.99
CA GLU A 32 20.92 -12.75 -4.84
C GLU A 32 20.02 -13.79 -4.15
N GLU A 33 20.36 -14.22 -2.93
CA GLU A 33 19.61 -15.25 -2.21
C GLU A 33 18.65 -14.63 -1.17
N THR A 34 17.34 -14.90 -1.31
CA THR A 34 16.34 -14.58 -0.30
C THR A 34 16.47 -15.54 0.88
N LEU A 35 16.52 -14.97 2.09
CA LEU A 35 16.76 -15.63 3.35
C LEU A 35 15.52 -15.58 4.25
N ASP A 36 15.56 -16.37 5.33
CA ASP A 36 14.53 -16.28 6.36
C ASP A 36 14.58 -14.92 7.07
N SER A 37 13.40 -14.37 7.36
CA SER A 37 13.24 -13.09 8.06
C SER A 37 13.99 -13.00 9.40
N SER A 38 14.23 -14.14 10.06
CA SER A 38 14.92 -14.23 11.36
C SER A 38 16.43 -14.00 11.25
N LEU A 39 17.00 -14.05 10.04
CA LEU A 39 18.43 -13.84 9.80
C LEU A 39 18.81 -12.36 9.68
N CYS A 40 17.83 -11.49 9.42
CA CYS A 40 18.03 -10.04 9.40
C CYS A 40 17.61 -9.40 10.74
N ASP A 41 18.25 -8.30 11.13
CA ASP A 41 17.94 -7.56 12.36
C ASP A 41 16.48 -7.07 12.35
N ALA A 42 15.62 -7.62 13.21
CA ALA A 42 14.21 -7.25 13.27
C ALA A 42 13.98 -5.74 13.53
N ASP A 43 14.86 -5.10 14.31
CA ASP A 43 14.83 -3.64 14.57
C ASP A 43 15.07 -2.79 13.31
N LYS A 44 15.71 -3.36 12.28
CA LYS A 44 15.94 -2.69 11.00
C LYS A 44 14.87 -3.03 9.96
N LYS A 45 13.88 -3.87 10.29
CA LYS A 45 12.85 -4.30 9.34
C LYS A 45 12.04 -3.09 8.87
N PRO A 46 12.03 -2.79 7.55
CA PRO A 46 11.21 -1.72 7.00
C PRO A 46 9.71 -1.99 7.24
N VAL A 47 8.92 -0.91 7.35
CA VAL A 47 7.46 -1.04 7.44
C VAL A 47 6.88 -1.67 6.18
N GLU A 48 6.04 -2.68 6.34
CA GLU A 48 5.36 -3.38 5.24
C GLU A 48 4.01 -2.75 4.86
N TYR A 49 3.46 -1.91 5.75
CA TYR A 49 2.15 -1.28 5.62
C TYR A 49 2.25 0.23 5.90
N GLU A 50 1.62 1.03 5.06
CA GLU A 50 1.56 2.49 5.22
C GLU A 50 0.18 3.04 4.82
N SER A 51 -0.27 4.09 5.50
CA SER A 51 -1.46 4.85 5.12
C SER A 51 -1.18 5.75 3.92
N CYS A 52 -2.02 5.69 2.89
CA CYS A 52 -2.00 6.61 1.75
C CYS A 52 -3.23 7.53 1.80
N THR A 53 -3.03 8.82 1.50
CA THR A 53 -4.14 9.78 1.41
C THR A 53 -4.25 10.26 -0.03
N LEU A 54 -5.39 9.97 -0.64
CA LEU A 54 -5.75 10.38 -2.00
C LEU A 54 -6.76 11.52 -1.95
N GLY A 55 -7.07 12.07 -3.13
CA GLY A 55 -8.07 13.13 -3.29
C GLY A 55 -9.41 12.75 -2.67
N SER A 56 -10.20 13.74 -2.27
CA SER A 56 -11.52 13.52 -1.68
C SER A 56 -12.38 12.61 -2.56
N CYS A 57 -13.05 11.64 -1.95
CA CYS A 57 -14.09 10.90 -2.65
C CYS A 57 -15.22 11.88 -2.99
N GLU A 58 -15.37 12.22 -4.27
CA GLU A 58 -16.55 12.96 -4.71
C GLU A 58 -17.76 12.06 -4.50
N GLU A 59 -18.61 12.44 -3.54
CA GLU A 59 -19.93 11.83 -3.41
C GLU A 59 -20.72 12.20 -4.67
N VAL A 60 -20.86 11.24 -5.58
CA VAL A 60 -21.76 11.37 -6.72
C VAL A 60 -23.18 11.46 -6.18
N LYS A 61 -23.65 12.68 -5.95
CA LYS A 61 -25.02 12.96 -5.58
C LYS A 61 -25.88 12.81 -6.82
N TRP A 62 -26.61 11.70 -6.90
CA TRP A 62 -27.65 11.52 -7.90
C TRP A 62 -28.74 12.55 -7.63
N THR A 63 -28.90 13.50 -8.56
CA THR A 63 -30.06 14.38 -8.58
C THR A 63 -31.16 13.73 -9.41
N VAL A 64 -32.33 13.53 -8.80
CA VAL A 64 -33.54 13.16 -9.54
C VAL A 64 -34.01 14.41 -10.27
N SER A 65 -34.01 14.38 -11.60
CA SER A 65 -34.76 15.35 -12.41
C SER A 65 -36.25 15.03 -12.35
N GLU A 66 -37.11 16.05 -12.29
CA GLU A 66 -38.57 15.84 -12.39
C GLU A 66 -38.91 15.14 -13.70
N TRP A 67 -39.68 14.06 -13.58
CA TRP A 67 -40.21 13.35 -14.73
C TRP A 67 -41.21 14.25 -15.43
N SER A 68 -40.88 14.69 -16.64
CA SER A 68 -41.82 15.36 -17.54
C SER A 68 -42.89 14.36 -17.95
N GLY A 69 -43.96 14.28 -17.15
CA GLY A 69 -45.17 13.56 -17.51
C GLY A 69 -45.83 14.26 -18.69
N VAL A 70 -45.69 13.64 -19.87
CA VAL A 70 -46.55 13.86 -21.04
C VAL A 70 -47.51 12.70 -21.15
#